data_AF-A0AAU5NEY0-F1
#
_entry.id   AF-A0AAU5NEY0-F1
#
_cell.length_a   1.000
_cell.length_b   1.000
_cell.length_c   1.000
_cell.angle_alpha   90.00
_cell.angle_beta   90.00
_cell.angle_gamma   90.00
#
_symmetry.space_group_name_H-M   'P 1'
#
loop_
_entity.id
_entity.type
_entity.pdbx_description
1 polymer ?
#
loop_
_entity_poly.entity_id
_entity_poly.type
_entity_poly.pdbx_seq_one_letter_code
_entity_poly.pdbx_strand_id
1 'polypeptide(L)'
;MARPHANRPETAGRPSRGLSRRSLFAGAVSLGIAGGLGAAGCSRVPDGGKVLGGSLLDTLRDQGSVKIGIASEPPFGYVGDDGQATGEAPAIAEAVFRKLGIDDVKPVPVDFGALIPGLKARQFDVVSAGMYINPVRCEQVLFADPDYLMLDSFIVRKGNPHGIRTYADVKKKGLRLASGKAYAQIDYARAAGIGDVLVLPDQVAGLDAVAQGRVDAFAGTRITVRSAVAGSARVSATEPFQPVVDGKPAYGAGGFAFRQSERNLRDAFNAELLKLKQDDYRQLLEIVGPFGFTKADMTDLTAKELCG
;
A
#
# COMPACT_ATOMS: atom_id res chain seq x y z
N MET A 1 -62.38 -6.54 34.91
CA MET A 1 -62.12 -8.01 34.94
C MET A 1 -60.64 -8.18 35.29
N ALA A 2 -60.29 -8.23 36.58
CA ALA A 2 -60.10 -9.44 37.39
C ALA A 2 -58.91 -10.32 36.93
N ARG A 3 -57.69 -9.97 37.43
CA ARG A 3 -56.69 -10.78 38.21
C ARG A 3 -56.46 -12.29 37.91
N PRO A 4 -55.37 -12.93 38.39
CA PRO A 4 -53.90 -12.73 38.23
C PRO A 4 -53.15 -14.12 38.18
N HIS A 5 -51.88 -14.19 38.63
CA HIS A 5 -51.03 -15.36 39.01
C HIS A 5 -49.93 -15.76 38.00
N ALA A 6 -48.70 -16.11 38.39
CA ALA A 6 -48.05 -16.22 39.70
C ALA A 6 -46.51 -16.17 39.55
N ASN A 7 -45.85 -16.03 40.69
CA ASN A 7 -44.44 -15.78 40.91
C ASN A 7 -43.78 -17.04 41.52
N ARG A 8 -42.54 -17.38 41.10
CA ARG A 8 -41.45 -18.12 41.81
C ARG A 8 -41.63 -19.63 42.14
N PRO A 9 -40.54 -20.42 42.40
CA PRO A 9 -39.28 -20.03 43.08
C PRO A 9 -37.93 -20.60 42.56
N GLU A 10 -36.86 -20.09 43.19
CA GLU A 10 -35.47 -20.58 43.19
C GLU A 10 -35.29 -21.88 44.01
N THR A 11 -34.35 -22.74 43.60
CA THR A 11 -33.50 -23.61 44.45
C THR A 11 -32.27 -24.01 43.62
N ALA A 12 -31.05 -23.54 43.92
CA ALA A 12 -30.07 -24.04 44.91
C ALA A 12 -29.21 -25.24 44.43
N GLY A 13 -27.87 -25.05 44.44
CA GLY A 13 -26.92 -26.11 44.85
C GLY A 13 -26.05 -26.82 43.78
N ARG A 14 -24.84 -26.28 43.55
CA ARG A 14 -23.47 -26.88 43.41
C ARG A 14 -23.26 -28.42 43.31
N PRO A 15 -22.07 -28.96 42.90
CA PRO A 15 -20.81 -28.28 42.54
C PRO A 15 -20.04 -28.81 41.30
N SER A 16 -19.02 -28.01 40.96
CA SER A 16 -17.83 -28.30 40.15
C SER A 16 -17.07 -29.58 40.51
N ARG A 17 -16.58 -30.31 39.50
CA ARG A 17 -15.43 -31.21 39.62
C ARG A 17 -14.39 -30.85 38.55
N GLY A 18 -13.29 -30.28 39.00
CA GLY A 18 -12.05 -30.23 38.23
C GLY A 18 -11.40 -31.62 38.21
N LEU A 19 -10.65 -31.90 37.15
CA LEU A 19 -9.74 -33.04 37.11
C LEU A 19 -8.32 -32.53 36.93
N SER A 20 -7.54 -32.90 37.94
CA SER A 20 -6.17 -32.52 38.25
C SER A 20 -5.17 -33.23 37.33
N ARG A 21 -4.01 -32.59 37.20
CA ARG A 21 -2.78 -33.14 36.64
C ARG A 21 -2.19 -34.26 37.53
N ARG A 22 -1.42 -35.13 36.87
CA ARG A 22 -0.31 -36.00 37.34
C ARG A 22 -0.64 -37.33 38.04
N SER A 23 -0.22 -38.42 37.37
CA SER A 23 0.44 -39.63 37.90
C SER A 23 1.04 -40.36 36.68
N LEU A 24 2.34 -40.24 36.38
CA LEU A 24 3.48 -41.06 36.84
C LEU A 24 3.48 -42.54 36.34
N PHE A 25 4.36 -42.76 35.37
CA PHE A 25 5.25 -43.89 35.03
C PHE A 25 4.91 -45.38 35.28
N ALA A 26 5.45 -46.15 34.31
CA ALA A 26 5.84 -47.58 34.30
C ALA A 26 4.79 -48.53 33.69
N GLY A 27 5.08 -49.35 32.68
CA GLY A 27 6.28 -49.63 31.90
C GLY A 27 5.98 -50.76 30.90
N ALA A 28 6.82 -50.95 29.88
CA ALA A 28 7.22 -52.24 29.29
C ALA A 28 7.94 -51.98 27.96
N VAL A 29 9.20 -52.41 27.93
CA VAL A 29 10.07 -52.51 26.76
C VAL A 29 9.61 -53.69 25.92
N SER A 30 9.47 -53.49 24.61
CA SER A 30 9.50 -54.58 23.63
C SER A 30 10.39 -54.18 22.46
N LEU A 31 11.61 -54.73 22.43
CA LEU A 31 12.47 -54.76 21.26
C LEU A 31 11.79 -55.61 20.18
N GLY A 32 11.61 -55.02 19.00
CA GLY A 32 11.27 -55.74 17.77
C GLY A 32 11.88 -55.00 16.58
N ILE A 33 13.08 -55.42 16.18
CA ILE A 33 13.74 -54.98 14.94
C ILE A 33 13.33 -55.96 13.84
N ALA A 34 12.61 -55.49 12.82
CA ALA A 34 12.74 -56.00 11.45
C ALA A 34 11.93 -55.13 10.45
N GLY A 35 12.67 -54.46 9.55
CA GLY A 35 12.33 -54.38 8.13
C GLY A 35 11.13 -53.53 7.69
N GLY A 36 11.41 -52.32 7.21
CA GLY A 36 10.48 -51.58 6.35
C GLY A 36 10.96 -50.15 6.09
N LEU A 37 11.60 -49.94 4.93
CA LEU A 37 11.84 -48.62 4.37
C LEU A 37 10.49 -47.92 4.15
N GLY A 38 10.07 -47.12 5.12
CA GLY A 38 9.04 -46.10 4.94
C GLY A 38 9.73 -44.75 4.89
N ALA A 39 9.86 -44.19 3.69
CA ALA A 39 10.32 -42.82 3.49
C ALA A 39 9.34 -41.87 4.19
N ALA A 40 9.62 -41.54 5.46
CA ALA A 40 9.14 -40.32 6.06
C ALA A 40 9.76 -39.18 5.24
N GLY A 41 8.99 -38.65 4.30
CA GLY A 41 9.28 -37.41 3.62
C GLY A 41 9.30 -36.27 4.63
N CYS A 42 10.37 -36.19 5.43
CA CYS A 42 10.77 -34.95 6.04
C CYS A 42 11.00 -33.99 4.87
N SER A 43 10.06 -33.07 4.65
CA SER A 43 10.30 -31.87 3.87
C SER A 43 11.52 -31.20 4.51
N ARG A 44 12.69 -31.49 3.95
CA ARG A 44 13.94 -30.87 4.36
C ARG A 44 13.80 -29.45 3.86
N VAL A 45 13.32 -28.55 4.72
CA VAL A 45 13.53 -27.11 4.53
C VAL A 45 15.05 -26.99 4.41
N PRO A 46 15.59 -26.58 3.25
CA PRO A 46 17.02 -26.38 3.13
C PRO A 46 17.45 -25.47 4.27
N ASP A 47 18.44 -25.95 5.02
CA ASP A 47 19.05 -25.22 6.10
C ASP A 47 19.40 -23.83 5.58
N GLY A 48 18.94 -22.80 6.28
CA GLY A 48 19.01 -21.41 5.88
C GLY A 48 20.44 -20.93 5.84
N GLY A 49 21.17 -21.31 4.77
CA GLY A 49 22.27 -20.53 4.25
C GLY A 49 21.70 -19.13 4.07
N LYS A 50 22.08 -18.22 4.96
CA LYS A 50 21.68 -16.81 4.89
C LYS A 50 22.28 -16.24 3.61
N VAL A 51 21.62 -16.45 2.48
CA VAL A 51 21.74 -15.56 1.34
C VAL A 51 21.31 -14.20 1.90
N LEU A 52 22.25 -13.28 2.01
CA LEU A 52 21.93 -11.90 2.36
C LEU A 52 20.84 -11.44 1.39
N GLY A 53 19.66 -11.07 1.91
CA GLY A 53 18.55 -10.60 1.08
C GLY A 53 17.48 -11.61 0.67
N GLY A 54 17.45 -12.82 1.23
CA GLY A 54 16.31 -13.75 1.07
C GLY A 54 16.32 -14.54 -0.24
N SER A 55 15.51 -15.60 -0.30
CA SER A 55 15.40 -16.52 -1.46
C SER A 55 14.08 -16.36 -2.22
N LEU A 56 13.32 -15.29 -1.94
CA LEU A 56 11.98 -15.11 -2.51
C LEU A 56 12.02 -14.98 -4.04
N LEU A 57 13.03 -14.30 -4.61
CA LEU A 57 13.14 -14.17 -6.07
C LEU A 57 13.16 -15.54 -6.76
N ASP A 58 13.97 -16.47 -6.27
CA ASP A 58 14.05 -17.83 -6.84
C ASP A 58 12.72 -18.58 -6.64
N THR A 59 12.10 -18.42 -5.47
CA THR A 59 10.77 -18.99 -5.21
C THR A 59 9.71 -18.48 -6.19
N LEU A 60 9.71 -17.17 -6.49
CA LEU A 60 8.75 -16.57 -7.41
C LEU A 60 9.01 -17.01 -8.85
N ARG A 61 10.28 -17.17 -9.25
CA ARG A 61 10.67 -17.73 -10.56
C ARG A 61 10.20 -19.18 -10.72
N ASP A 62 10.45 -20.02 -9.72
CA ASP A 62 10.01 -21.42 -9.73
C ASP A 62 8.48 -21.53 -9.79
N GLN A 63 7.76 -20.61 -9.15
CA GLN A 63 6.31 -20.55 -9.17
C GLN A 63 5.73 -19.90 -10.44
N GLY A 64 6.54 -19.12 -11.17
CA GLY A 64 6.11 -18.30 -12.31
C GLY A 64 5.13 -17.18 -11.96
N SER A 65 4.88 -16.89 -10.68
CA SER A 65 3.90 -15.88 -10.26
C SER A 65 4.33 -15.05 -9.05
N VAL A 66 3.81 -13.83 -8.96
CA VAL A 66 4.04 -12.89 -7.85
C VAL A 66 2.75 -12.24 -7.39
N LYS A 67 2.59 -12.05 -6.07
CA LYS A 67 1.46 -11.30 -5.52
C LYS A 67 1.85 -9.83 -5.31
N ILE A 68 1.07 -8.91 -5.87
CA ILE A 68 1.27 -7.48 -5.67
C ILE A 68 0.15 -6.89 -4.80
N GLY A 69 0.54 -6.16 -3.76
CA GLY A 69 -0.38 -5.38 -2.95
C GLY A 69 -0.72 -4.08 -3.67
N ILE A 70 -2.01 -3.87 -3.95
CA ILE A 70 -2.54 -2.68 -4.62
C ILE A 70 -3.59 -2.01 -3.73
N ALA A 71 -3.91 -0.75 -3.97
CA ALA A 71 -4.92 -0.01 -3.21
C ALA A 71 -5.75 0.82 -4.17
N SER A 72 -7.08 0.65 -4.18
CA SER A 72 -8.09 1.19 -5.12
C SER A 72 -8.01 2.69 -5.41
N GLU A 73 -6.90 3.12 -5.98
CA GLU A 73 -6.47 4.51 -6.18
C GLU A 73 -6.06 4.66 -7.64
N PRO A 74 -7.03 4.75 -8.57
CA PRO A 74 -6.73 5.12 -9.93
C PRO A 74 -6.10 6.53 -9.97
N PRO A 75 -5.03 6.72 -10.77
CA PRO A 75 -4.52 5.79 -11.78
C PRO A 75 -3.29 4.94 -11.36
N PHE A 76 -2.98 4.84 -10.06
CA PHE A 76 -1.77 4.16 -9.57
C PHE A 76 -1.87 2.64 -9.58
N GLY A 77 -2.73 2.04 -8.74
CA GLY A 77 -2.84 0.58 -8.65
C GLY A 77 -4.20 0.13 -8.17
N TYR A 78 -5.03 -0.38 -9.07
CA TYR A 78 -6.41 -0.74 -8.79
C TYR A 78 -6.80 -2.01 -9.58
N VAL A 79 -7.98 -2.55 -9.30
CA VAL A 79 -8.52 -3.68 -10.06
C VAL A 79 -9.37 -3.13 -11.20
N GLY A 80 -9.11 -3.58 -12.42
CA GLY A 80 -9.88 -3.22 -13.61
C GLY A 80 -11.22 -3.94 -13.68
N ASP A 81 -12.05 -3.57 -14.65
CA ASP A 81 -13.38 -4.17 -14.86
C ASP A 81 -13.30 -5.68 -15.22
N ASP A 82 -12.15 -6.12 -15.74
CA ASP A 82 -11.82 -7.51 -16.04
C ASP A 82 -11.31 -8.31 -14.82
N GLY A 83 -11.27 -7.67 -13.64
CA GLY A 83 -10.76 -8.27 -12.41
C GLY A 83 -9.24 -8.37 -12.33
N GLN A 84 -8.50 -7.85 -13.32
CA GLN A 84 -7.03 -7.87 -13.33
C GLN A 84 -6.44 -6.65 -12.63
N ALA A 85 -5.17 -6.75 -12.22
CA ALA A 85 -4.43 -5.60 -11.73
C ALA A 85 -4.20 -4.60 -12.87
N THR A 86 -4.46 -3.32 -12.63
CA THR A 86 -4.23 -2.25 -13.60
C THR A 86 -3.84 -0.95 -12.90
N GLY A 87 -3.41 0.04 -13.67
CA GLY A 87 -2.77 1.25 -13.18
C GLY A 87 -1.28 1.27 -13.49
N GLU A 88 -0.67 2.42 -13.25
CA GLU A 88 0.73 2.67 -13.52
C GLU A 88 1.67 1.68 -12.79
N ALA A 89 1.49 1.51 -11.48
CA ALA A 89 2.38 0.66 -10.69
C ALA A 89 2.24 -0.82 -11.05
N PRO A 90 1.03 -1.41 -11.22
CA PRO A 90 0.90 -2.79 -11.70
C PRO A 90 1.46 -3.01 -13.10
N ALA A 91 1.29 -2.04 -14.01
CA ALA A 91 1.80 -2.17 -15.38
C ALA A 91 3.33 -2.14 -15.44
N ILE A 92 3.98 -1.28 -14.64
CA ILE A 92 5.44 -1.31 -14.47
C ILE A 92 5.89 -2.62 -13.81
N ALA A 93 5.21 -3.05 -12.74
CA ALA A 93 5.55 -4.29 -12.05
C ALA A 93 5.51 -5.48 -13.01
N GLU A 94 4.47 -5.59 -13.83
CA GLU A 94 4.33 -6.65 -14.83
C GLU A 94 5.45 -6.61 -15.87
N ALA A 95 5.82 -5.42 -16.38
CA ALA A 95 6.94 -5.28 -17.31
C ALA A 95 8.28 -5.73 -16.69
N VAL A 96 8.53 -5.35 -15.44
CA VAL A 96 9.75 -5.69 -14.71
C VAL A 96 9.79 -7.18 -14.34
N PHE A 97 8.70 -7.74 -13.82
CA PHE A 97 8.64 -9.13 -13.41
C PHE A 97 8.79 -10.11 -14.57
N ARG A 98 8.24 -9.79 -15.74
CA ARG A 98 8.49 -10.56 -16.97
C ARG A 98 9.99 -10.66 -17.30
N LYS A 99 10.74 -9.56 -17.16
CA LYS A 99 12.21 -9.57 -17.37
C LYS A 99 12.94 -10.42 -16.34
N LEU A 100 12.36 -10.60 -15.15
CA LEU A 100 12.86 -11.47 -14.10
C LEU A 100 12.46 -12.94 -14.24
N GLY A 101 11.68 -13.29 -15.27
CA GLY A 101 11.18 -14.65 -15.51
C GLY A 101 9.92 -15.00 -14.71
N ILE A 102 9.10 -14.02 -14.37
CA ILE A 102 7.85 -14.17 -13.60
C ILE A 102 6.73 -13.55 -14.42
N ASP A 103 5.88 -14.39 -15.02
CA ASP A 103 4.90 -13.95 -16.03
C ASP A 103 3.51 -13.64 -15.45
N ASP A 104 3.19 -14.18 -14.26
CA ASP A 104 1.86 -14.07 -13.66
C ASP A 104 1.83 -13.13 -12.45
N VAL A 105 1.26 -11.93 -12.63
CA VAL A 105 1.11 -10.91 -11.59
C VAL A 105 -0.30 -10.95 -11.01
N LYS A 106 -0.42 -11.28 -9.72
CA LYS A 106 -1.70 -11.45 -9.02
C LYS A 106 -1.99 -10.26 -8.09
N PRO A 107 -3.09 -9.51 -8.29
CA PRO A 107 -3.46 -8.43 -7.39
C PRO A 107 -3.94 -8.96 -6.04
N VAL A 108 -3.53 -8.27 -4.97
CA VAL A 108 -4.10 -8.39 -3.63
C VAL A 108 -4.57 -6.99 -3.21
N PRO A 109 -5.84 -6.63 -3.47
CA PRO A 109 -6.37 -5.32 -3.12
C PRO A 109 -6.53 -5.19 -1.60
N VAL A 110 -6.01 -4.10 -1.05
CA VAL A 110 -6.14 -3.73 0.37
C VAL A 110 -6.34 -2.22 0.51
N ASP A 111 -6.77 -1.76 1.68
CA ASP A 111 -6.70 -0.33 2.03
C ASP A 111 -5.25 0.18 1.88
N PHE A 112 -5.05 1.41 1.42
CA PHE A 112 -3.71 2.00 1.26
C PHE A 112 -2.89 1.96 2.57
N GLY A 113 -3.53 2.26 3.71
CA GLY A 113 -2.89 2.17 5.04
C GLY A 113 -2.55 0.74 5.49
N ALA A 114 -3.07 -0.30 4.83
CA ALA A 114 -2.79 -1.69 5.11
C ALA A 114 -1.67 -2.28 4.23
N LEU A 115 -1.14 -1.53 3.26
CA LEU A 115 -0.11 -2.00 2.34
C LEU A 115 1.19 -2.45 3.06
N ILE A 116 1.79 -1.60 3.89
CA ILE A 116 3.01 -1.97 4.64
C ILE A 116 2.75 -3.10 5.66
N PRO A 117 1.69 -3.04 6.49
CA PRO A 117 1.34 -4.15 7.37
C PRO A 117 1.12 -5.48 6.63
N GLY A 118 0.40 -5.47 5.52
CA GLY A 118 0.14 -6.65 4.68
C GLY A 118 1.41 -7.23 4.05
N LEU A 119 2.31 -6.36 3.58
CA LEU A 119 3.62 -6.75 3.06
C LEU A 119 4.46 -7.47 4.12
N LYS A 120 4.52 -6.92 5.34
CA LYS A 120 5.23 -7.51 6.49
C LYS A 120 4.60 -8.82 6.94
N ALA A 121 3.27 -8.92 6.87
CA ALA A 121 2.51 -10.13 7.14
C ALA A 121 2.55 -11.16 6.00
N ARG A 122 3.28 -10.90 4.91
CA ARG A 122 3.44 -11.79 3.75
C ARG A 122 2.12 -12.12 3.04
N GLN A 123 1.17 -11.19 3.04
CA GLN A 123 -0.08 -11.35 2.28
C GLN A 123 0.17 -11.22 0.76
N PHE A 124 1.18 -10.44 0.40
CA PHE A 124 1.71 -10.24 -0.95
C PHE A 124 3.22 -9.97 -0.88
N ASP A 125 3.89 -9.96 -2.02
CA ASP A 125 5.35 -9.95 -2.12
C ASP A 125 5.94 -8.56 -2.32
N VAL A 126 5.19 -7.68 -2.99
CA VAL A 126 5.59 -6.31 -3.33
C VAL A 126 4.40 -5.37 -3.19
N VAL A 127 4.60 -4.15 -2.72
CA VAL A 127 3.62 -3.05 -2.84
C VAL A 127 3.79 -2.40 -4.20
N SER A 128 2.70 -2.33 -4.96
CA SER A 128 2.62 -1.79 -6.33
C SER A 128 1.42 -0.82 -6.40
N ALA A 129 1.56 0.34 -5.75
CA ALA A 129 0.42 1.23 -5.49
C ALA A 129 0.79 2.73 -5.47
N GLY A 130 1.85 3.16 -6.16
CA GLY A 130 2.29 4.56 -6.13
C GLY A 130 2.64 5.06 -4.73
N MET A 131 3.17 4.18 -3.88
CA MET A 131 3.44 4.55 -2.49
C MET A 131 4.61 5.52 -2.43
N TYR A 132 4.37 6.75 -1.96
CA TYR A 132 5.45 7.72 -1.78
C TYR A 132 6.53 7.19 -0.82
N ILE A 133 7.78 7.34 -1.24
CA ILE A 133 8.98 7.05 -0.45
C ILE A 133 9.16 8.20 0.54
N ASN A 134 9.23 7.87 1.83
CA ASN A 134 9.56 8.83 2.89
C ASN A 134 10.29 8.12 4.04
N PRO A 135 11.01 8.86 4.91
CA PRO A 135 11.83 8.27 5.96
C PRO A 135 11.07 7.29 6.87
N VAL A 136 9.85 7.66 7.29
CA VAL A 136 9.00 6.83 8.18
C VAL A 136 8.65 5.48 7.54
N ARG A 137 8.45 5.43 6.22
CA ARG A 137 8.21 4.17 5.50
C ARG A 137 9.52 3.42 5.26
N CYS A 138 10.61 4.12 4.96
CA CYS A 138 11.93 3.52 4.75
C CYS A 138 12.45 2.76 5.98
N GLU A 139 12.07 3.16 7.19
CA GLU A 139 12.37 2.42 8.42
C GLU A 139 11.69 1.04 8.48
N GLN A 140 10.63 0.82 7.69
CA GLN A 140 9.78 -0.37 7.78
C GLN A 140 9.93 -1.33 6.60
N VAL A 141 10.35 -0.84 5.44
CA VAL A 141 10.40 -1.57 4.17
C VAL A 141 11.61 -1.15 3.34
N LEU A 142 12.00 -1.97 2.37
CA LEU A 142 12.97 -1.58 1.35
C LEU A 142 12.21 -1.02 0.15
N PHE A 143 12.60 0.15 -0.34
CA PHE A 143 12.09 0.67 -1.60
C PHE A 143 13.05 0.37 -2.76
N ALA A 144 12.49 0.08 -3.93
CA ALA A 144 13.15 0.36 -5.20
C ALA A 144 13.26 1.88 -5.40
N ASP A 145 14.14 2.32 -6.29
CA ASP A 145 14.23 3.71 -6.69
C ASP A 145 12.90 4.17 -7.30
N PRO A 146 12.52 5.44 -7.09
CA PRO A 146 11.22 5.93 -7.53
C PRO A 146 11.05 5.85 -9.04
N ASP A 147 9.86 5.45 -9.47
CA ASP A 147 9.44 5.41 -10.87
C ASP A 147 8.87 6.75 -11.34
N TYR A 148 8.32 7.55 -10.42
CA TYR A 148 7.86 8.89 -10.72
C TYR A 148 8.11 9.88 -9.57
N LEU A 149 7.98 11.17 -9.89
CA LEU A 149 7.89 12.30 -8.99
C LEU A 149 6.63 13.10 -9.31
N MET A 150 5.78 13.32 -8.31
CA MET A 150 4.46 13.89 -8.47
C MET A 150 4.26 15.10 -7.57
N LEU A 151 3.69 16.16 -8.16
CA LEU A 151 3.21 17.33 -7.41
C LEU A 151 1.85 17.04 -6.77
N ASP A 152 1.50 17.84 -5.77
CA ASP A 152 0.16 17.83 -5.18
C ASP A 152 -0.79 18.74 -5.97
N SER A 153 -2.09 18.50 -5.81
CA SER A 153 -3.15 19.41 -6.23
C SER A 153 -4.31 19.32 -5.24
N PHE A 154 -5.26 20.25 -5.34
CA PHE A 154 -6.50 20.20 -4.59
C PHE A 154 -7.70 19.95 -5.50
N ILE A 155 -8.63 19.12 -5.06
CA ILE A 155 -10.02 19.22 -5.50
C ILE A 155 -10.64 20.40 -4.75
N VAL A 156 -11.21 21.35 -5.49
CA VAL A 156 -11.92 22.53 -4.95
C VAL A 156 -13.27 22.69 -5.66
N ARG A 157 -14.20 23.45 -5.08
CA ARG A 157 -15.41 23.86 -5.82
C ARG A 157 -15.04 24.55 -7.12
N LYS A 158 -15.89 24.39 -8.14
CA LYS A 158 -15.66 24.92 -9.49
C LYS A 158 -15.23 26.38 -9.45
N GLY A 159 -14.16 26.71 -10.16
CA GLY A 159 -13.61 28.06 -10.23
C GLY A 159 -12.69 28.44 -9.07
N ASN A 160 -12.42 27.53 -8.12
CA ASN A 160 -11.56 27.78 -6.96
C ASN A 160 -11.95 29.07 -6.22
N PRO A 161 -13.16 29.14 -5.61
CA PRO A 161 -13.71 30.38 -5.05
C PRO A 161 -12.84 30.97 -3.93
N HIS A 162 -12.06 30.12 -3.26
CA HIS A 162 -11.14 30.53 -2.21
C HIS A 162 -9.74 30.89 -2.75
N GLY A 163 -9.47 30.73 -4.05
CA GLY A 163 -8.20 31.06 -4.69
C GLY A 163 -6.98 30.46 -3.99
N ILE A 164 -7.08 29.21 -3.51
CA ILE A 164 -5.96 28.52 -2.87
C ILE A 164 -5.04 27.89 -3.91
N ARG A 165 -3.74 27.86 -3.61
CA ARG A 165 -2.71 27.26 -4.46
C ARG A 165 -1.78 26.32 -3.69
N THR A 166 -1.73 26.45 -2.36
CA THR A 166 -0.82 25.70 -1.49
C THR A 166 -1.48 25.37 -0.15
N TYR A 167 -0.88 24.47 0.63
CA TYR A 167 -1.30 24.25 2.02
C TYR A 167 -1.22 25.53 2.89
N ALA A 168 -0.26 26.41 2.63
CA ALA A 168 -0.13 27.68 3.35
C ALA A 168 -1.36 28.59 3.12
N ASP A 169 -1.93 28.59 1.91
CA ASP A 169 -3.16 29.36 1.64
C ASP A 169 -4.36 28.80 2.42
N VAL A 170 -4.48 27.47 2.47
CA VAL A 170 -5.53 26.78 3.24
C VAL A 170 -5.43 27.16 4.72
N LYS A 171 -4.21 27.13 5.29
CA LYS A 171 -3.96 27.54 6.68
C LYS A 171 -4.29 29.01 6.90
N LYS A 172 -3.75 29.91 6.06
CA LYS A 172 -3.93 31.37 6.19
C LYS A 172 -5.40 31.78 6.13
N LYS A 173 -6.20 31.07 5.32
CA LYS A 173 -7.63 31.36 5.13
C LYS A 173 -8.53 30.57 6.09
N GLY A 174 -7.98 29.73 6.96
CA GLY A 174 -8.75 28.94 7.94
C GLY A 174 -9.73 27.96 7.30
N LEU A 175 -9.36 27.38 6.15
CA LEU A 175 -10.25 26.52 5.36
C LEU A 175 -10.21 25.07 5.83
N ARG A 176 -11.33 24.36 5.67
CA ARG A 176 -11.42 22.92 6.01
C ARG A 176 -10.78 22.09 4.92
N LEU A 177 -9.80 21.28 5.30
CA LEU A 177 -9.08 20.40 4.38
C LEU A 177 -9.46 18.94 4.64
N ALA A 178 -9.61 18.17 3.57
CA ALA A 178 -9.65 16.72 3.64
C ALA A 178 -8.47 16.09 2.88
N SER A 179 -8.14 14.84 3.19
CA SER A 179 -7.25 14.01 2.37
C SER A 179 -7.58 12.51 2.57
N GLY A 180 -7.02 11.67 1.71
CA GLY A 180 -7.20 10.22 1.76
C GLY A 180 -6.50 9.58 2.96
N LYS A 181 -7.06 8.49 3.47
CA LYS A 181 -6.49 7.73 4.59
C LYS A 181 -5.07 7.26 4.27
N ALA A 182 -4.13 7.60 5.15
CA ALA A 182 -2.70 7.29 5.05
C ALA A 182 -1.96 7.94 3.85
N TYR A 183 -2.56 8.96 3.23
CA TYR A 183 -1.91 9.76 2.20
C TYR A 183 -0.83 10.66 2.80
N ALA A 184 0.25 10.88 2.06
CA ALA A 184 1.36 11.75 2.48
C ALA A 184 0.89 13.21 2.67
N GLN A 185 -0.14 13.62 1.95
CA GLN A 185 -0.74 14.95 2.01
C GLN A 185 -1.28 15.32 3.40
N ILE A 186 -1.63 14.34 4.24
CA ILE A 186 -1.99 14.58 5.65
C ILE A 186 -0.79 15.16 6.40
N ASP A 187 0.40 14.59 6.22
CA ASP A 187 1.61 15.03 6.91
C ASP A 187 2.12 16.36 6.34
N TYR A 188 1.99 16.57 5.02
CA TYR A 188 2.30 17.87 4.42
C TYR A 188 1.38 18.99 4.92
N ALA A 189 0.08 18.71 5.07
CA ALA A 189 -0.86 19.66 5.66
C ALA A 189 -0.53 19.98 7.11
N ARG A 190 -0.15 18.97 7.92
CA ARG A 190 0.30 19.15 9.31
C ARG A 190 1.57 19.98 9.39
N ALA A 191 2.56 19.72 8.53
CA ALA A 191 3.79 20.52 8.46
C ALA A 191 3.51 21.99 8.09
N ALA A 192 2.46 22.24 7.29
CA ALA A 192 1.96 23.59 7.01
C ALA A 192 1.11 24.21 8.14
N GLY A 193 0.96 23.52 9.28
CA GLY A 193 0.22 24.00 10.46
C GLY A 193 -1.29 23.76 10.43
N ILE A 194 -1.80 22.91 9.53
CA ILE A 194 -3.21 22.52 9.46
C ILE A 194 -3.42 21.31 10.37
N GLY A 195 -3.98 21.56 11.57
CA GLY A 195 -4.15 20.51 12.59
C GLY A 195 -5.37 19.61 12.41
N ASP A 196 -6.42 20.12 11.75
CA ASP A 196 -7.69 19.41 11.56
C ASP A 196 -7.89 19.07 10.08
N VAL A 197 -7.32 17.94 9.66
CA VAL A 197 -7.50 17.38 8.32
C VAL A 197 -8.53 16.26 8.41
N LEU A 198 -9.66 16.42 7.73
CA LEU A 198 -10.66 15.36 7.64
C LEU A 198 -10.10 14.19 6.82
N VAL A 199 -9.96 13.03 7.45
CA VAL A 199 -9.49 11.81 6.78
C VAL A 199 -10.68 11.10 6.14
N LEU A 200 -10.62 10.91 4.83
CA LEU A 200 -11.64 10.24 4.02
C LEU A 200 -11.10 8.91 3.47
N PRO A 201 -11.98 7.97 3.12
CA PRO A 201 -11.54 6.67 2.61
C PRO A 201 -10.75 6.79 1.30
N ASP A 202 -11.15 7.68 0.38
CA ASP A 202 -10.55 7.84 -0.94
C ASP A 202 -10.86 9.22 -1.57
N GLN A 203 -10.37 9.43 -2.80
CA GLN A 203 -10.58 10.63 -3.61
C GLN A 203 -12.03 10.83 -4.08
N VAL A 204 -12.84 9.77 -4.18
CA VAL A 204 -14.25 9.87 -4.59
C VAL A 204 -15.05 10.49 -3.45
N ALA A 205 -14.87 9.98 -2.23
CA ALA A 205 -15.43 10.59 -1.03
C ALA A 205 -14.89 12.03 -0.84
N GLY A 206 -13.62 12.27 -1.20
CA GLY A 206 -13.00 13.60 -1.24
C GLY A 206 -13.73 14.57 -2.16
N LEU A 207 -13.98 14.17 -3.40
CA LEU A 207 -14.74 14.94 -4.38
C LEU A 207 -16.13 15.29 -3.86
N ASP A 208 -16.85 14.31 -3.33
CA ASP A 208 -18.20 14.50 -2.80
C ASP A 208 -18.22 15.47 -1.62
N ALA A 209 -17.26 15.34 -0.70
CA ALA A 209 -17.15 16.23 0.46
C ALA A 209 -16.90 17.70 0.05
N VAL A 210 -16.11 17.93 -1.00
CA VAL A 210 -15.89 19.28 -1.55
C VAL A 210 -17.15 19.78 -2.28
N ALA A 211 -17.76 18.94 -3.12
CA ALA A 211 -18.95 19.28 -3.90
C ALA A 211 -20.14 19.64 -3.01
N GLN A 212 -20.28 18.97 -1.86
CA GLN A 212 -21.32 19.21 -0.85
C GLN A 212 -20.96 20.34 0.13
N GLY A 213 -19.75 20.89 0.05
CA GLY A 213 -19.29 21.95 0.95
C GLY A 213 -19.01 21.49 2.39
N ARG A 214 -18.85 20.18 2.62
CA ARG A 214 -18.41 19.61 3.90
C ARG A 214 -16.96 19.97 4.21
N VAL A 215 -16.13 20.07 3.18
CA VAL A 215 -14.78 20.66 3.23
C VAL A 215 -14.62 21.70 2.12
N ASP A 216 -13.59 22.52 2.22
CA ASP A 216 -13.27 23.55 1.23
C ASP A 216 -12.29 23.05 0.17
N ALA A 217 -11.46 22.07 0.52
CA ALA A 217 -10.53 21.40 -0.39
C ALA A 217 -10.27 19.94 0.00
N PHE A 218 -9.95 19.10 -0.98
CA PHE A 218 -9.37 17.77 -0.77
C PHE A 218 -7.97 17.72 -1.39
N ALA A 219 -6.97 17.29 -0.62
CA ALA A 219 -5.58 17.19 -1.06
C ALA A 219 -5.22 15.79 -1.53
N GLY A 220 -4.58 15.71 -2.70
CA GLY A 220 -4.04 14.47 -3.25
C GLY A 220 -2.98 14.75 -4.32
N THR A 221 -2.50 13.69 -4.96
CA THR A 221 -1.55 13.82 -6.07
C THR A 221 -2.21 14.55 -7.26
N ARG A 222 -1.44 15.31 -8.06
CA ARG A 222 -1.98 16.03 -9.21
C ARG A 222 -2.75 15.13 -10.17
N ILE A 223 -2.35 13.86 -10.29
CA ILE A 223 -2.94 12.92 -11.24
C ILE A 223 -4.23 12.29 -10.69
N THR A 224 -4.24 11.90 -9.42
CA THR A 224 -5.44 11.41 -8.71
C THR A 224 -6.51 12.50 -8.70
N VAL A 225 -6.12 13.74 -8.38
CA VAL A 225 -7.04 14.89 -8.36
C VAL A 225 -7.60 15.17 -9.74
N ARG A 226 -6.75 15.23 -10.79
CA ARG A 226 -7.18 15.44 -12.17
C ARG A 226 -8.14 14.34 -12.64
N SER A 227 -7.84 13.09 -12.33
CA SER A 227 -8.69 11.94 -12.66
C SER A 227 -10.04 12.04 -11.94
N ALA A 228 -10.05 12.30 -10.63
CA ALA A 228 -11.26 12.35 -9.83
C ALA A 228 -12.22 13.45 -10.30
N VAL A 229 -11.72 14.63 -10.68
CA VAL A 229 -12.58 15.75 -11.13
C VAL A 229 -12.99 15.65 -12.61
N ALA A 230 -12.48 14.67 -13.36
CA ALA A 230 -12.79 14.53 -14.77
C ALA A 230 -14.31 14.39 -14.98
N GLY A 231 -14.86 15.22 -15.87
CA GLY A 231 -16.31 15.24 -16.14
C GLY A 231 -17.17 15.93 -15.06
N SER A 232 -16.59 16.42 -13.96
CA SER A 232 -17.39 17.11 -12.93
C SER A 232 -17.71 18.57 -13.29
N ALA A 233 -18.99 18.93 -13.16
CA ALA A 233 -19.46 20.31 -13.28
C ALA A 233 -19.33 21.11 -11.96
N ARG A 234 -19.17 20.43 -10.82
CA ARG A 234 -19.24 21.05 -9.47
C ARG A 234 -17.89 21.34 -8.84
N VAL A 235 -16.87 20.60 -9.24
CA VAL A 235 -15.50 20.74 -8.72
C VAL A 235 -14.48 20.90 -9.85
N SER A 236 -13.27 21.31 -9.48
CA SER A 236 -12.12 21.41 -10.36
C SER A 236 -10.84 21.11 -9.60
N ALA A 237 -9.81 20.69 -10.33
CA ALA A 237 -8.45 20.63 -9.81
C ALA A 237 -7.85 22.04 -9.74
N THR A 238 -7.01 22.31 -8.75
CA THR A 238 -6.11 23.47 -8.77
C THR A 238 -4.89 23.19 -9.64
N GLU A 239 -4.15 24.25 -9.98
CA GLU A 239 -2.81 24.06 -10.52
C GLU A 239 -1.96 23.19 -9.57
N PRO A 240 -1.11 22.30 -10.11
CA PRO A 240 -0.21 21.50 -9.30
C PRO A 240 0.79 22.37 -8.53
N PHE A 241 1.18 21.93 -7.34
CA PHE A 241 2.15 22.64 -6.52
C PHE A 241 3.05 21.68 -5.75
N GLN A 242 4.24 22.18 -5.40
CA GLN A 242 5.23 21.45 -4.62
C GLN A 242 4.92 21.62 -3.12
N PRO A 243 4.62 20.54 -2.36
CA PRO A 243 4.53 20.62 -0.91
C PRO A 243 5.87 21.02 -0.29
N VAL A 244 5.80 21.65 0.88
CA VAL A 244 6.95 22.10 1.67
C VAL A 244 6.81 21.55 3.08
N VAL A 245 7.87 20.92 3.58
CA VAL A 245 7.98 20.42 4.96
C VAL A 245 9.24 21.03 5.55
N ASP A 246 9.12 21.69 6.71
CA ASP A 246 10.23 22.35 7.41
C ASP A 246 11.07 23.29 6.53
N GLY A 247 10.40 24.04 5.65
CA GLY A 247 11.03 24.98 4.72
C GLY A 247 11.75 24.34 3.53
N LYS A 248 11.67 23.02 3.36
CA LYS A 248 12.26 22.28 2.23
C LYS A 248 11.18 21.69 1.32
N PRO A 249 11.40 21.62 0.00
CA PRO A 249 10.53 20.88 -0.91
C PRO A 249 10.37 19.42 -0.46
N ALA A 250 9.14 18.94 -0.38
CA ALA A 250 8.82 17.56 -0.08
C ALA A 250 8.45 16.80 -1.36
N TYR A 251 9.24 15.82 -1.76
CA TYR A 251 9.06 15.15 -3.04
C TYR A 251 8.01 14.04 -2.96
N GLY A 252 6.97 14.13 -3.81
CA GLY A 252 5.98 13.08 -3.98
C GLY A 252 6.50 11.95 -4.88
N ALA A 253 7.57 11.28 -4.44
CA ALA A 253 8.25 10.26 -5.24
C ALA A 253 7.68 8.88 -4.92
N GLY A 254 6.94 8.27 -5.84
CA GLY A 254 6.37 6.93 -5.66
C GLY A 254 7.39 5.84 -5.96
N GLY A 255 7.17 4.65 -5.40
CA GLY A 255 7.96 3.48 -5.77
C GLY A 255 7.40 2.18 -5.21
N PHE A 256 8.13 1.10 -5.49
CA PHE A 256 7.78 -0.26 -5.08
C PHE A 256 8.41 -0.61 -3.74
N ALA A 257 7.61 -1.19 -2.84
CA ALA A 257 8.10 -1.57 -1.51
C ALA A 257 8.20 -3.09 -1.34
N PHE A 258 9.28 -3.52 -0.69
CA PHE A 258 9.65 -4.91 -0.44
C PHE A 258 9.91 -5.10 1.05
N ARG A 259 9.74 -6.33 1.54
CA ARG A 259 10.11 -6.67 2.93
C ARG A 259 11.61 -6.47 3.15
N GLN A 260 12.00 -6.06 4.35
CA GLN A 260 13.41 -5.88 4.72
C GLN A 260 14.28 -7.14 4.58
N SER A 261 13.66 -8.33 4.68
CA SER A 261 14.33 -9.60 4.45
C SER A 261 14.61 -9.90 2.97
N GLU A 262 13.94 -9.22 2.03
CA GLU A 262 13.89 -9.58 0.60
C GLU A 262 14.71 -8.62 -0.27
N ARG A 263 15.92 -8.27 0.20
CA ARG A 263 16.83 -7.37 -0.51
C ARG A 263 17.19 -7.89 -1.90
N ASN A 264 17.34 -9.20 -2.12
CA ASN A 264 17.68 -9.76 -3.43
C ASN A 264 16.56 -9.54 -4.45
N LEU A 265 15.30 -9.74 -4.03
CA LEU A 265 14.16 -9.43 -4.88
C LEU A 265 14.10 -7.94 -5.20
N ARG A 266 14.27 -7.08 -4.18
CA ARG A 266 14.30 -5.62 -4.37
C ARG A 266 15.40 -5.20 -5.34
N ASP A 267 16.63 -5.67 -5.12
CA ASP A 267 17.80 -5.29 -5.93
C ASP A 267 17.65 -5.74 -7.38
N ALA A 268 17.15 -6.96 -7.62
CA ALA A 268 16.88 -7.46 -8.96
C ALA A 268 15.75 -6.67 -9.65
N PHE A 269 14.66 -6.38 -8.95
CA PHE A 269 13.59 -5.53 -9.46
C PHE A 269 14.11 -4.12 -9.80
N ASN A 270 14.89 -3.52 -8.91
CA ASN A 270 15.43 -2.19 -9.11
C ASN A 270 16.39 -2.10 -10.31
N ALA A 271 17.18 -3.15 -10.54
CA ALA A 271 18.07 -3.22 -11.69
C ALA A 271 17.30 -3.24 -13.02
N GLU A 272 16.21 -4.00 -13.11
CA GLU A 272 15.35 -4.01 -14.31
C GLU A 272 14.53 -2.73 -14.46
N LEU A 273 14.05 -2.15 -13.36
CA LEU A 273 13.40 -0.83 -13.38
C LEU A 273 14.37 0.25 -13.89
N LEU A 274 15.64 0.22 -13.48
CA LEU A 274 16.66 1.16 -13.94
C LEU A 274 16.90 1.03 -15.46
N LYS A 275 17.00 -0.19 -15.98
CA LYS A 275 17.09 -0.43 -17.43
C LYS A 275 15.87 0.10 -18.16
N LEU A 276 14.66 -0.12 -17.62
CA LEU A 276 13.43 0.43 -18.19
C LEU A 276 13.44 1.96 -18.24
N LYS A 277 14.02 2.61 -17.20
CA LYS A 277 14.15 4.07 -17.13
C LYS A 277 15.25 4.63 -18.02
N GLN A 278 16.33 3.89 -18.25
CA GLN A 278 17.52 4.40 -18.96
C GLN A 278 17.60 3.92 -20.42
N ASP A 279 17.41 2.63 -20.63
CA ASP A 279 17.63 1.97 -21.92
C ASP A 279 16.33 1.91 -22.73
N ASP A 280 15.20 1.61 -22.06
CA ASP A 280 13.89 1.41 -22.68
C ASP A 280 12.89 2.53 -22.33
N TYR A 281 13.35 3.78 -22.20
CA TYR A 281 12.53 4.91 -21.71
C TYR A 281 11.25 5.16 -22.54
N ARG A 282 11.29 4.87 -23.85
CA ARG A 282 10.08 4.92 -24.69
C ARG A 282 9.03 3.90 -24.23
N GLN A 283 9.46 2.68 -23.92
CA GLN A 283 8.58 1.64 -23.42
C GLN A 283 7.98 2.06 -22.07
N LEU A 284 8.78 2.66 -21.19
CA LEU A 284 8.27 3.23 -19.93
C LEU A 284 7.12 4.20 -20.19
N LEU A 285 7.29 5.16 -21.10
CA LEU A 285 6.24 6.13 -21.45
C LEU A 285 5.02 5.47 -22.11
N GLU A 286 5.20 4.42 -22.90
CA GLU A 286 4.09 3.64 -23.47
C GLU A 286 3.30 2.89 -22.37
N ILE A 287 3.99 2.40 -21.32
CA ILE A 287 3.37 1.74 -20.16
C ILE A 287 2.57 2.74 -19.31
N VAL A 288 3.17 3.89 -18.97
CA VAL A 288 2.57 4.82 -18.00
C VAL A 288 1.67 5.89 -18.62
N GLY A 289 1.83 6.15 -19.92
CA GLY A 289 1.08 7.15 -20.68
C GLY A 289 -0.45 7.00 -20.62
N PRO A 290 -1.02 5.78 -20.77
CA PRO A 290 -2.46 5.55 -20.63
C PRO A 290 -3.03 5.96 -19.27
N PHE A 291 -2.20 5.97 -18.23
CA PHE A 291 -2.55 6.36 -16.87
C PHE A 291 -2.40 7.87 -16.62
N GLY A 292 -1.91 8.61 -17.63
CA GLY A 292 -1.79 10.06 -17.64
C GLY A 292 -0.48 10.60 -17.06
N PHE A 293 0.52 9.73 -16.89
CA PHE A 293 1.89 10.08 -16.56
C PHE A 293 2.63 10.52 -17.83
N THR A 294 3.61 11.39 -17.65
CA THR A 294 4.37 11.99 -18.74
C THR A 294 5.85 11.98 -18.41
N LYS A 295 6.68 12.33 -19.40
CA LYS A 295 8.11 12.55 -19.20
C LYS A 295 8.42 13.51 -18.05
N ALA A 296 7.56 14.52 -17.82
CA ALA A 296 7.77 15.50 -16.75
C ALA A 296 7.62 14.91 -15.33
N ASP A 297 7.02 13.72 -15.21
CA ASP A 297 6.82 13.04 -13.94
C ASP A 297 7.90 11.99 -13.67
N MET A 298 8.79 11.70 -14.62
CA MET A 298 9.85 10.73 -14.40
C MET A 298 11.00 11.37 -13.61
N THR A 299 11.73 10.56 -12.84
CA THR A 299 12.77 11.07 -11.95
C THR A 299 14.02 10.19 -11.92
N ASP A 300 15.17 10.82 -11.72
CA ASP A 300 16.47 10.15 -11.48
C ASP A 300 16.83 10.08 -9.99
N LEU A 301 15.94 10.53 -9.11
CA LEU A 301 16.11 10.37 -7.67
C LEU A 301 16.20 8.89 -7.30
N THR A 302 16.91 8.62 -6.22
CA THR A 302 17.06 7.28 -5.65
C THR A 302 16.30 7.14 -4.35
N ALA A 303 15.93 5.91 -4.00
CA ALA A 303 15.36 5.62 -2.69
C ALA A 303 16.33 6.02 -1.56
N LYS A 304 17.65 5.90 -1.81
CA LYS A 304 18.69 6.31 -0.86
C LYS A 304 18.60 7.80 -0.52
N GLU A 305 18.47 8.67 -1.52
CA GLU A 305 18.35 10.12 -1.30
C GLU A 305 17.08 10.51 -0.54
N LEU A 306 15.99 9.75 -0.72
CA LEU A 306 14.69 10.03 -0.12
C LEU A 306 14.52 9.45 1.29
N CYS A 307 15.24 8.37 1.61
CA CYS A 307 15.18 7.71 2.91
C CYS A 307 16.08 8.36 3.97
N GLY A 308 17.11 9.11 3.57
CA GLY A 308 18.12 9.72 4.46
C GLY A 308 19.40 8.90 4.54
#